data_AF-A0A2V7A0I8-F1
#
_entry.id   AF-A0A2V7A0I8-F1
#
_cell.length_a   1.000
_cell.length_b   1.000
_cell.length_c   1.000
_cell.angle_alpha   90.00
_cell.angle_beta   90.00
_cell.angle_gamma   90.00
#
_symmetry.space_group_name_H-M   'P 1'
#
loop_
_entity.id
_entity.type
_entity.pdbx_description
1 polymer ?
#
loop_
_entity_poly.entity_id
_entity_poly.type
_entity_poly.pdbx_seq_one_letter_code
_entity_poly.pdbx_strand_id
1 'polypeptide(L)' 'MTEGQRQLAAGALEVARTLKLGRRVNVSWAGSVLADRWYRAGLIRSVARVGLRARWHRPAEPPVVAAARLAAALARA' A
#
# COMPACT_ATOMS: atom_id res chain seq x y z
N MET A 1 -14.38 -10.91 -6.39
CA MET A 1 -13.80 -9.67 -5.83
C MET A 1 -14.75 -9.21 -4.75
N THR A 2 -14.26 -9.04 -3.52
CA THR A 2 -15.11 -8.66 -2.39
C THR A 2 -15.33 -7.15 -2.34
N GLU A 3 -16.35 -6.73 -1.60
CA GLU A 3 -16.63 -5.31 -1.37
C GLU A 3 -15.46 -4.60 -0.67
N GLY A 4 -14.85 -5.23 0.34
CA GLY A 4 -13.67 -4.68 1.01
C GLY A 4 -12.50 -4.40 0.07
N GLN A 5 -12.23 -5.29 -0.90
CA GLN A 5 -11.18 -5.07 -1.91
C GLN A 5 -11.50 -3.89 -2.84
N ARG A 6 -12.79 -3.63 -3.13
CA ARG A 6 -13.20 -2.47 -3.94
C ARG A 6 -13.02 -1.18 -3.17
N GLN A 7 -13.52 -1.13 -1.93
CA GLN A 7 -13.46 0.07 -1.09
C GLN A 7 -12.01 0.46 -0.78
N LEU A 8 -11.16 -0.50 -0.42
CA LEU A 8 -9.72 -0.24 -0.23
C LEU A 8 -9.03 0.26 -1.49
N ALA A 9 -9.40 -0.26 -2.67
CA ALA A 9 -8.83 0.23 -3.93
C ALA A 9 -9.24 1.67 -4.24
N ALA A 10 -10.51 2.02 -3.99
CA ALA A 10 -11.01 3.38 -4.14
C ALA A 10 -10.27 4.35 -3.21
N GLY A 11 -10.12 3.99 -1.93
CA GLY A 11 -9.36 4.78 -0.96
C GLY A 11 -7.88 4.93 -1.33
N ALA A 12 -7.24 3.86 -1.86
CA ALA A 12 -5.86 3.95 -2.34
C ALA A 12 -5.70 4.95 -3.50
N LEU A 13 -6.66 4.97 -4.44
CA LEU A 13 -6.67 5.95 -5.53
C LEU A 13 -6.88 7.37 -5.00
N GLU A 14 -7.80 7.55 -4.06
CA GLU A 14 -8.07 8.83 -3.42
C GLU A 14 -6.82 9.37 -2.73
N VAL A 15 -6.17 8.58 -1.88
CA VAL A 15 -4.90 8.96 -1.24
C VAL A 15 -3.84 9.35 -2.26
N ALA A 16 -3.67 8.57 -3.33
CA ALA A 16 -2.70 8.88 -4.38
C ALA A 16 -2.99 10.23 -5.07
N ARG A 17 -4.26 10.54 -5.31
CA ARG A 17 -4.70 11.83 -5.89
C ARG A 17 -4.48 12.98 -4.92
N THR A 18 -4.89 12.83 -3.66
CA THR A 18 -4.75 13.84 -2.61
C THR A 18 -3.28 14.21 -2.39
N LEU A 19 -2.39 13.21 -2.40
CA LEU A 19 -0.95 13.41 -2.29
C LEU A 19 -0.27 13.82 -3.60
N LYS A 20 -1.04 14.01 -4.70
CA LYS A 20 -0.54 14.37 -6.04
C LYS A 20 0.59 13.45 -6.51
N LEU A 21 0.50 12.16 -6.20
CA LEU A 21 1.52 11.19 -6.58
C LEU A 21 1.58 11.04 -8.11
N GLY A 22 2.80 10.89 -8.65
CA GLY A 22 3.04 10.86 -10.08
C GLY A 22 2.45 9.65 -10.82
N ARG A 23 2.75 9.56 -12.13
CA ARG A 23 2.14 8.59 -13.08
C ARG A 23 2.31 7.11 -12.72
N ARG A 24 3.25 6.77 -11.83
CA ARG A 24 3.45 5.42 -11.28
C ARG A 24 3.77 5.54 -9.78
N VAL A 25 3.02 4.82 -8.95
CA VAL A 25 3.18 4.86 -7.49
C VAL A 25 3.85 3.56 -7.05
N ASN A 26 4.95 3.64 -6.31
CA ASN A 26 5.51 2.46 -5.64
C ASN A 26 4.63 2.12 -4.44
N VAL A 27 4.16 0.87 -4.37
CA VAL A 27 3.23 0.44 -3.32
C VAL A 27 3.75 -0.85 -2.68
N SER A 28 3.74 -0.87 -1.34
CA SER A 28 3.90 -2.08 -0.55
C SER A 28 2.65 -2.34 0.29
N TRP A 29 2.65 -3.38 1.11
CA TRP A 29 1.51 -3.75 1.94
C TRP A 29 1.93 -4.07 3.37
N ALA A 30 0.97 -3.99 4.28
CA ALA A 30 1.18 -4.31 5.68
C ALA A 30 -0.11 -4.72 6.36
N GLY A 31 0.00 -5.12 7.63
CA GLY A 31 -1.12 -5.55 8.44
C GLY A 31 -1.57 -6.97 8.12
N SER A 32 -2.39 -7.52 9.00
CA SER A 32 -2.89 -8.89 8.94
C SER A 32 -3.75 -9.15 7.69
N VAL A 33 -4.58 -8.18 7.28
CA VAL A 33 -5.47 -8.33 6.12
C VAL A 33 -4.70 -8.55 4.82
N LEU A 34 -3.61 -7.79 4.61
CA LEU A 34 -2.80 -7.92 3.40
C LEU A 34 -1.71 -8.99 3.52
N ALA A 35 -1.58 -9.66 4.67
CA ALA A 35 -0.80 -10.87 4.80
C ALA A 35 -1.47 -12.04 4.05
N ASP A 36 -2.81 -12.10 4.05
CA ASP A 36 -3.56 -13.07 3.27
C ASP A 36 -3.32 -12.91 1.77
N ARG A 37 -2.90 -13.99 1.12
CA ARG A 37 -2.48 -13.98 -0.28
C ARG A 37 -3.65 -13.74 -1.23
N TRP A 38 -4.81 -14.33 -0.94
CA TRP A 38 -5.98 -14.20 -1.79
C TRP A 38 -6.51 -12.76 -1.76
N TYR A 39 -6.60 -12.19 -0.56
CA TYR A 39 -7.09 -10.84 -0.34
C TYR A 39 -6.18 -9.83 -1.02
N ARG A 40 -4.87 -9.95 -0.79
CA ARG A 40 -3.85 -9.10 -1.44
C ARG A 40 -3.92 -9.16 -2.96
N ALA A 41 -4.00 -10.36 -3.54
CA ALA A 41 -4.10 -10.52 -4.99
C ALA A 41 -5.39 -9.90 -5.55
N GLY A 42 -6.50 -10.00 -4.81
CA GLY A 42 -7.76 -9.34 -5.14
C GLY A 42 -7.64 -7.82 -5.13
N LEU A 43 -7.04 -7.25 -4.07
CA LEU A 43 -6.80 -5.81 -3.96
C LEU A 43 -5.91 -5.28 -5.08
N ILE A 44 -4.80 -5.96 -5.41
CA ILE A 44 -3.90 -5.56 -6.50
C ILE A 44 -4.68 -5.40 -7.82
N ARG A 45 -5.55 -6.37 -8.13
CA ARG A 45 -6.40 -6.29 -9.33
C ARG A 45 -7.43 -5.16 -9.25
N SER A 46 -8.05 -4.96 -8.08
CA SER A 46 -9.00 -3.86 -7.87
C SER A 46 -8.34 -2.48 -8.06
N VAL A 47 -7.12 -2.30 -7.53
CA VAL A 47 -6.34 -1.07 -7.67
C VAL A 47 -6.05 -0.76 -9.15
N ALA A 48 -5.66 -1.77 -9.93
CA ALA A 48 -5.47 -1.60 -11.37
C ALA A 48 -6.77 -1.20 -12.08
N ARG A 49 -7.92 -1.78 -11.68
CA ARG A 49 -9.23 -1.48 -12.29
C ARG A 49 -9.75 -0.08 -11.99
N VAL A 50 -9.46 0.48 -10.82
CA VAL A 50 -9.78 1.88 -10.51
C VAL A 50 -8.82 2.87 -11.16
N GLY A 51 -7.83 2.39 -11.94
CA GLY A 51 -6.94 3.22 -12.75
C GLY A 51 -5.65 3.66 -12.04
N LEU A 52 -5.38 3.18 -10.82
CA LEU A 52 -4.12 3.49 -10.14
C LEU A 52 -2.99 2.60 -10.67
N ARG A 53 -1.99 3.24 -11.29
CA ARG A 53 -0.78 2.58 -11.80
C ARG A 53 0.22 2.32 -10.68
N ALA A 54 0.03 1.22 -9.95
CA ALA A 54 0.89 0.82 -8.84
C ALA A 54 1.99 -0.16 -9.27
N ARG A 55 3.21 0.07 -8.78
CA ARG A 55 4.33 -0.89 -8.80
C ARG A 55 4.42 -1.57 -7.43
N TRP A 56 3.87 -2.77 -7.37
CA TRP A 56 3.81 -3.56 -6.14
C TRP A 56 5.16 -4.21 -5.81
N HIS A 57 5.57 -4.11 -4.56
CA HIS A 57 6.78 -4.75 -4.04
C HIS A 57 6.53 -5.31 -2.64
N ARG A 58 7.17 -6.45 -2.36
CA ARG A 58 7.13 -7.05 -1.02
C ARG A 58 7.78 -6.10 0.00
N PRO A 59 7.24 -5.96 1.21
CA PRO A 59 7.92 -5.25 2.27
C PRO A 59 9.29 -5.89 2.55
N ALA A 60 10.34 -5.07 2.61
CA ALA A 60 11.68 -5.54 2.99
C ALA A 60 11.73 -5.94 4.48
N GLU A 61 10.97 -5.23 5.30
CA GLU A 61 10.82 -5.44 6.74
C GLU A 61 9.38 -5.08 7.17
N PRO A 62 8.91 -5.53 8.35
CA PRO A 62 7.62 -5.09 8.87
C PRO A 62 7.62 -3.57 9.08
N PRO A 63 6.53 -2.83 8.74
CA PRO A 63 6.54 -1.37 8.80
C PRO A 63 6.78 -0.81 10.20
N VAL A 64 6.36 -1.53 11.25
CA VAL A 64 6.63 -1.14 12.64
C VAL A 64 8.14 -1.10 12.93
N VAL A 65 8.91 -2.04 12.34
CA VAL A 65 10.37 -2.09 12.48
C VAL A 65 11.00 -0.95 11.69
N ALA A 66 10.55 -0.72 10.45
CA ALA A 66 11.03 0.40 9.63
C ALA A 66 10.79 1.75 10.30
N ALA A 67 9.60 1.95 10.89
CA ALA A 67 9.22 3.17 11.59
C ALA A 67 10.07 3.38 12.85
N ALA A 68 10.28 2.32 13.65
CA ALA A 68 11.15 2.39 14.83
C ALA A 68 12.60 2.74 14.46
N ARG A 69 13.12 2.14 13.38
CA ARG A 69 14.45 2.46 12.85
C ARG A 69 14.56 3.90 12.38
N LEU A 70 13.54 4.42 11.69
CA LEU A 70 13.48 5.82 11.26
C LEU A 70 13.46 6.77 12.45
N ALA A 71 12.62 6.51 13.45
CA ALA A 71 12.55 7.32 14.67
C ALA A 71 13.89 7.37 15.41
N ALA A 72 14.55 6.21 15.56
CA ALA A 72 15.88 6.13 16.19
C ALA A 72 16.99 6.82 15.39
N ALA A 73 16.85 6.94 14.06
CA ALA A 73 17.77 7.71 13.24
C ALA A 73 17.54 9.22 13.41
N LEU A 74 16.28 9.67 13.42
CA LEU A 74 15.92 11.08 13.61
C LEU A 74 16.25 11.58 15.01
N ALA A 75 16.14 10.75 16.04
CA ALA A 75 16.51 11.13 17.42
C ALA A 75 18.03 11.30 17.63
N ARG A 76 18.86 10.85 16.68
CA ARG A 76 20.33 10.97 16.71
C ARG A 76 20.85 12.11 15.83
N ALA A 77 19.99 12.74 15.04
CA ALA A 77 20.31 13.86 14.16
C ALA A 77 20.06 15.18 14.90
#